data_AF-A0A7K5ND16-F1
#
_entry.id   AF-A0A7K5ND16-F1
#
_cell.length_a   1.000
_cell.length_b   1.000
_cell.length_c   1.000
_cell.angle_alpha   90.00
_cell.angle_beta   90.00
_cell.angle_gamma   90.00
#
_symmetry.space_group_name_H-M   'P 1'
#
loop_
_entity.id
_entity.type
_entity.pdbx_description
1 polymer ?
#
loop_
_entity_poly.entity_id
_entity_poly.type
_entity_poly.pdbx_seq_one_letter_code
_entity_poly.pdbx_strand_id
1 'polypeptide(L)'
;IDRALEAYRVSMEEKYDRDPVPPIPELPSTVRKYFFNILTTNYLFMKKCVQSNPVVPIQQQWLMSVLTLVPQSLMEGKDRELLTEKLLGEIIRDYEMSMKRCMVRNVLIKPDVKGLEDEEEAPLPLLPLGLDFSTPWHNSFIQAKNQMLSNLHILHPTMKTLLDFGCAAFSTFYIVDFSSFRLKGPVDCESLKTDVSLSCSKAEEKILNTWYQRVISLFTQENALKDVKLDQVDPFYNCVSMLMSNQLKELLRRTVEAFVKLFDPEDRNCLPLFQMELTLDENKMEFYPSFQDLEEAILFIVNRIGQTLQ
;
A
#
# COMPACT_ATOMS: atom_id res chain seq x y z
N ILE A 1 18.90 7.74 6.04
CA ILE A 1 18.96 7.54 7.51
C ILE A 1 20.37 7.83 8.02
N ASP A 2 21.41 7.28 7.41
CA ASP A 2 22.82 7.46 7.84
C ASP A 2 23.31 8.91 7.94
N ARG A 3 23.04 9.78 6.96
CA ARG A 3 23.47 11.19 7.03
C ARG A 3 22.84 11.99 8.17
N ALA A 4 21.60 11.67 8.54
CA ALA A 4 20.90 12.37 9.61
C ALA A 4 21.42 11.93 11.00
N LEU A 5 21.75 10.65 11.14
CA LEU A 5 22.40 10.11 12.34
C LEU A 5 23.81 10.66 12.52
N GLU A 6 24.55 10.82 11.43
CA GLU A 6 25.89 11.41 11.48
C GLU A 6 25.85 12.89 11.89
N ALA A 7 24.97 13.69 11.28
CA ALA A 7 24.76 15.08 11.68
C ALA A 7 24.32 15.23 13.14
N TYR A 8 23.50 14.29 13.63
CA TYR A 8 23.11 14.24 15.03
C TYR A 8 24.31 13.98 15.95
N ARG A 9 25.16 12.99 15.61
CA ARG A 9 26.38 12.67 16.38
C ARG A 9 27.32 13.88 16.47
N VAL A 10 27.58 14.54 15.36
CA VAL A 10 28.42 15.75 15.32
C VAL A 10 27.84 16.86 16.23
N SER A 11 26.52 17.11 16.16
CA SER A 11 25.90 18.13 17.04
C SER A 11 25.90 17.74 18.53
N MET A 12 25.92 16.44 18.83
CA MET A 12 26.02 15.95 20.20
C MET A 12 27.46 16.08 20.71
N GLU A 13 28.47 15.78 19.89
CA GLU A 13 29.89 16.01 20.18
C GLU A 13 30.18 17.49 20.47
N GLU A 14 29.66 18.42 19.66
CA GLU A 14 29.77 19.87 19.93
C GLU A 14 29.08 20.30 21.24
N LYS A 15 28.07 19.57 21.73
CA LYS A 15 27.44 19.86 23.03
C LYS A 15 28.28 19.40 24.22
N TYR A 16 29.13 18.39 24.04
CA TYR A 16 30.07 17.94 25.06
C TYR A 16 31.28 18.88 25.21
N ASP A 17 31.60 19.67 24.18
CA ASP A 17 32.66 20.69 24.18
C ASP A 17 32.24 22.03 24.79
N ARG A 18 31.05 22.13 25.40
CA ARG A 18 30.66 23.34 26.15
C ARG A 18 31.50 23.46 27.42
N ASP A 19 31.97 24.68 27.70
CA ASP A 19 32.66 24.99 28.94
C ASP A 19 31.88 24.44 30.15
N PRO A 20 32.58 23.78 31.10
CA PRO A 20 31.92 23.19 32.26
C PRO A 20 31.14 24.24 33.04
N VAL A 21 29.98 23.82 33.57
CA VAL A 21 29.11 24.69 34.37
C VAL A 21 29.95 25.36 35.48
N PRO A 22 29.93 26.70 35.63
CA PRO A 22 30.70 27.39 36.65
C PRO A 22 30.37 26.82 38.05
N PRO A 23 31.38 26.63 38.92
CA PRO A 23 31.14 26.08 40.26
C PRO A 23 30.18 26.98 41.04
N ILE A 24 29.26 26.36 41.77
CA ILE A 24 28.26 27.06 42.59
C ILE A 24 29.00 27.87 43.67
N PRO A 25 28.77 29.19 43.77
CA PRO A 25 29.39 30.00 44.82
C PRO A 25 28.98 29.52 46.22
N GLU A 26 29.94 29.34 47.12
CA GLU A 26 29.67 28.99 48.52
C GLU A 26 29.02 30.17 49.24
N LEU A 27 27.68 30.17 49.30
CA LEU A 27 26.88 31.22 49.93
C LEU A 27 26.32 30.78 51.29
N PRO A 28 26.16 31.70 52.28
CA PRO A 28 25.44 31.46 53.52
C PRO A 28 24.02 30.94 53.28
N SER A 29 23.48 30.11 54.18
CA SER A 29 22.23 29.35 53.97
C SER A 29 21.02 30.21 53.59
N THR A 30 20.88 31.41 54.16
CA THR A 30 19.83 32.37 53.81
C THR A 30 20.03 32.94 52.41
N VAL A 31 21.23 33.40 52.07
CA VAL A 31 21.57 33.98 50.76
C VAL A 31 21.47 32.93 49.64
N ARG A 32 21.84 31.69 49.94
CA ARG A 32 21.76 30.53 49.03
C ARG A 32 20.32 30.26 48.57
N LYS A 33 19.34 30.29 49.49
CA LYS A 33 17.92 30.08 49.14
C LYS A 33 17.38 31.18 48.22
N TYR A 34 17.70 32.45 48.51
CA TYR A 34 17.30 33.57 47.66
C TYR A 34 17.97 33.52 46.28
N PHE A 35 19.25 33.18 46.22
CA PHE A 35 20.00 33.04 44.98
C PHE A 35 19.41 31.96 44.06
N PHE A 36 19.09 30.78 44.61
CA PHE A 36 18.46 29.71 43.83
C PHE A 36 17.05 30.08 43.35
N ASN A 37 16.24 30.78 44.15
CA ASN A 37 14.93 31.27 43.70
C ASN A 37 15.05 32.26 42.53
N ILE A 38 16.05 33.16 42.56
CA ILE A 38 16.31 34.10 41.46
C ILE A 38 16.75 33.35 40.20
N LEU A 39 17.65 32.37 40.34
CA LEU A 39 18.08 31.52 39.22
C LEU A 39 16.90 30.77 38.57
N THR A 40 16.02 30.16 39.37
CA THR A 40 14.82 29.47 38.90
C THR A 40 13.90 30.44 38.14
N THR A 41 13.64 31.62 38.72
CA THR A 41 12.76 32.63 38.12
C THR A 41 13.31 33.16 36.80
N ASN A 42 14.62 33.47 36.76
CA ASN A 42 15.30 33.95 35.57
C ASN A 42 15.31 32.88 34.46
N TYR A 43 15.58 31.62 34.81
CA TYR A 43 15.55 30.52 33.85
C TYR A 43 14.16 30.34 33.22
N LEU A 44 13.10 30.34 34.03
CA LEU A 44 11.72 30.21 33.54
C LEU A 44 11.32 31.39 32.64
N PHE A 45 11.72 32.61 33.00
CA PHE A 45 11.51 33.78 32.17
C PHE A 45 12.23 33.66 30.83
N MET A 46 13.53 33.33 30.84
CA MET A 46 14.33 33.15 29.63
C MET A 46 13.80 32.01 28.77
N LYS A 47 13.37 30.90 29.36
CA LYS A 47 12.73 29.76 28.66
C LYS A 47 11.49 30.23 27.91
N LYS A 48 10.62 31.01 28.54
CA LYS A 48 9.42 31.58 27.90
C LYS A 48 9.77 32.53 26.75
N CYS A 49 10.82 33.34 26.90
CA CYS A 49 11.33 34.20 25.82
C CYS A 49 11.84 33.39 24.63
N VAL A 50 12.55 32.28 24.86
CA VAL A 50 13.03 31.43 23.78
C VAL A 50 11.89 30.67 23.10
N GLN A 51 10.92 30.15 23.86
CA GLN A 51 9.76 29.42 23.32
C GLN A 51 8.80 30.28 22.50
N SER A 52 8.78 31.60 22.73
CA SER A 52 7.94 32.54 21.99
C SER A 52 8.54 32.95 20.65
N ASN A 53 9.80 32.60 20.39
CA ASN A 53 10.44 32.82 19.10
C ASN A 53 9.79 31.92 18.02
N PRO A 54 9.41 32.44 16.84
CA PRO A 54 8.88 31.61 15.76
C PRO A 54 9.85 30.51 15.35
N VAL A 55 9.32 29.28 15.28
CA VAL A 55 10.04 28.14 14.70
C VAL A 55 9.69 28.02 13.22
N VAL A 56 10.62 27.50 12.43
CA VAL A 56 10.35 27.17 11.02
C VAL A 56 9.24 26.12 10.98
N PRO A 57 8.13 26.34 10.27
CA PRO A 57 7.05 25.37 10.18
C PRO A 57 7.48 24.13 9.39
N ILE A 58 6.78 23.02 9.60
CA ILE A 58 7.02 21.80 8.82
C ILE A 58 6.78 22.06 7.33
N GLN A 59 7.66 21.53 6.48
CA GLN A 59 7.55 21.75 5.05
C GLN A 59 6.37 20.95 4.47
N GLN A 60 5.52 21.61 3.67
CA GLN A 60 4.33 20.98 3.08
C GLN A 60 4.68 19.74 2.24
N GLN A 61 5.83 19.76 1.55
CA GLN A 61 6.32 18.61 0.78
C GLN A 61 6.53 17.36 1.64
N TRP A 62 6.91 17.48 2.91
CA TRP A 62 7.08 16.34 3.80
C TRP A 62 5.74 15.74 4.18
N LEU A 63 4.75 16.59 4.47
CA LEU A 63 3.38 16.18 4.74
C LEU A 63 2.78 15.44 3.53
N MET A 64 2.98 15.97 2.32
CA MET A 64 2.53 15.31 1.10
C MET A 64 3.20 13.95 0.90
N SER A 65 4.52 13.85 1.10
CA SER A 65 5.23 12.57 1.03
C SER A 65 4.69 11.55 2.02
N VAL A 66 4.36 11.95 3.25
CA VAL A 66 3.74 11.06 4.25
C VAL A 66 2.38 10.55 3.74
N LEU A 67 1.55 11.43 3.16
CA LEU A 67 0.26 11.03 2.61
C LEU A 67 0.40 10.07 1.41
N THR A 68 1.42 10.24 0.57
CA THR A 68 1.65 9.32 -0.57
C THR A 68 2.01 7.89 -0.16
N LEU A 69 2.50 7.68 1.07
CA LEU A 69 2.79 6.35 1.60
C LEU A 69 1.53 5.60 2.06
N VAL A 70 0.42 6.32 2.23
CA VAL A 70 -0.86 5.74 2.67
C VAL A 70 -1.70 5.43 1.43
N PRO A 71 -2.20 4.18 1.26
CA PRO A 71 -3.13 3.86 0.18
C PRO A 71 -4.38 4.72 0.19
N GLN A 72 -4.80 5.19 -0.98
CA GLN A 72 -5.92 6.13 -1.13
C GLN A 72 -7.26 5.54 -0.64
N SER A 73 -7.44 4.22 -0.80
CA SER A 73 -8.61 3.48 -0.28
C SER A 73 -8.77 3.55 1.25
N LEU A 74 -7.72 3.89 1.99
CA LEU A 74 -7.75 4.09 3.44
C LEU A 74 -7.97 5.56 3.84
N MET A 75 -7.89 6.48 2.89
CA MET A 75 -8.13 7.92 3.10
C MET A 75 -9.50 8.37 2.59
N GLU A 76 -10.09 7.64 1.65
CA GLU A 76 -11.40 7.95 1.08
C GLU A 76 -12.56 7.76 2.07
N GLY A 77 -13.44 8.76 2.14
CA GLY A 77 -14.68 8.75 2.93
C GLY A 77 -14.67 9.80 4.04
N LYS A 78 -15.84 10.41 4.32
CA LYS A 78 -15.97 11.56 5.24
C LYS A 78 -15.28 11.39 6.60
N ASP A 79 -15.45 10.23 7.24
CA ASP A 79 -14.86 9.98 8.56
C ASP A 79 -13.33 9.78 8.50
N ARG A 80 -12.84 9.23 7.40
CA ARG A 80 -11.41 8.93 7.19
C ARG A 80 -10.63 10.18 6.76
N GLU A 81 -11.24 11.04 5.96
CA GLU A 81 -10.71 12.36 5.63
C GLU A 81 -10.54 13.21 6.90
N LEU A 82 -11.57 13.25 7.76
CA LEU A 82 -11.51 13.99 9.03
C LEU A 82 -10.44 13.41 9.99
N LEU A 83 -10.30 12.09 10.04
CA LEU A 83 -9.22 11.45 10.79
C LEU A 83 -7.84 11.85 10.25
N THR A 84 -7.69 11.89 8.93
CA THR A 84 -6.44 12.24 8.26
C THR A 84 -6.05 13.69 8.56
N GLU A 85 -6.99 14.63 8.50
CA GLU A 85 -6.77 16.03 8.90
C GLU A 85 -6.35 16.14 10.38
N LYS A 86 -7.01 15.38 11.26
CA LYS A 86 -6.68 15.38 12.70
C LYS A 86 -5.27 14.87 12.97
N LEU A 87 -4.87 13.78 12.30
CA LEU A 87 -3.53 13.20 12.40
C LEU A 87 -2.47 14.14 11.82
N LEU A 88 -2.76 14.80 10.69
CA LEU A 88 -1.86 15.79 10.11
C LEU A 88 -1.63 16.96 11.06
N GLY A 89 -2.70 17.44 11.71
CA GLY A 89 -2.61 18.46 12.74
C GLY A 89 -1.78 18.02 13.95
N GLU A 90 -1.83 16.74 14.32
CA GLU A 90 -1.00 16.18 15.40
C GLU A 90 0.48 16.20 15.04
N ILE A 91 0.83 15.74 13.83
CA ILE A 91 2.20 15.77 13.33
C ILE A 91 2.77 17.19 13.32
N ILE A 92 1.98 18.17 12.87
CA ILE A 92 2.40 19.59 12.85
C ILE A 92 2.67 20.09 14.28
N ARG A 93 1.74 19.85 15.22
CA ARG A 93 1.90 20.27 16.63
C ARG A 93 3.11 19.63 17.29
N ASP A 94 3.34 18.34 17.06
CA ASP A 94 4.44 17.59 17.65
C ASP A 94 5.79 18.06 17.09
N TYR A 95 5.84 18.37 15.80
CA TYR A 95 7.00 18.97 15.17
C TYR A 95 7.33 20.34 15.77
N GLU A 96 6.34 21.24 15.85
CA GLU A 96 6.52 22.57 16.44
C GLU A 96 6.98 22.51 17.90
N MET A 97 6.35 21.64 18.69
CA MET A 97 6.71 21.42 20.09
C MET A 97 8.14 20.90 20.22
N SER A 98 8.51 19.93 19.39
CA SER A 98 9.87 19.38 19.36
C SER A 98 10.91 20.41 18.93
N MET A 99 10.57 21.31 18.01
CA MET A 99 11.48 22.34 17.52
C MET A 99 11.68 23.46 18.54
N LYS A 100 10.60 23.88 19.22
CA LYS A 100 10.69 24.80 20.37
C LYS A 100 11.55 24.22 21.49
N ARG A 101 11.38 22.92 21.79
CA ARG A 101 12.21 22.20 22.76
C ARG A 101 13.68 22.16 22.36
N CYS A 102 13.97 21.85 21.10
CA CYS A 102 15.33 21.83 20.56
C CYS A 102 16.00 23.21 20.70
N MET A 103 15.28 24.28 20.36
CA MET A 103 15.76 25.65 20.47
C MET A 103 16.09 26.06 21.92
N VAL A 104 15.21 25.74 22.88
CA VAL A 104 15.48 25.97 24.32
C VAL A 104 16.75 25.26 24.77
N ARG A 105 16.91 23.97 24.43
CA ARG A 105 18.11 23.19 24.76
C ARG A 105 19.39 23.72 24.14
N ASN A 106 19.30 24.31 22.95
CA ASN A 106 20.47 24.83 22.25
C ASN A 106 20.91 26.19 22.84
N VAL A 107 19.97 27.04 23.25
CA VAL A 107 20.25 28.40 23.73
C VAL A 107 20.48 28.46 25.25
N LEU A 108 19.72 27.71 26.05
CA LEU A 108 19.75 27.78 27.50
C LEU A 108 20.37 26.52 28.10
N ILE A 109 21.18 26.71 29.14
CA ILE A 109 21.67 25.64 30.01
C ILE A 109 20.77 25.60 31.24
N LYS A 110 20.19 24.43 31.54
CA LYS A 110 19.36 24.25 32.73
C LYS A 110 20.25 24.30 33.98
N PRO A 111 19.99 25.19 34.96
CA PRO A 111 20.72 25.21 36.20
C PRO A 111 20.30 24.03 37.10
N ASP A 112 21.27 23.41 37.79
CA ASP A 112 21.03 22.31 38.72
C ASP A 112 20.56 22.86 40.09
N VAL A 113 19.26 23.14 40.19
CA VAL A 113 18.64 23.75 41.37
C VAL A 113 17.32 23.04 41.75
N LYS A 114 17.11 22.82 43.05
CA LYS A 114 15.86 22.26 43.59
C LYS A 114 14.68 23.19 43.25
N GLY A 115 13.67 22.67 42.55
CA GLY A 115 12.51 23.42 42.06
C GLY A 115 12.38 23.54 40.54
N LEU A 116 13.35 23.01 39.77
CA LEU A 116 13.23 22.78 38.32
C LEU A 116 13.10 21.28 37.98
N GLU A 117 12.70 20.45 38.95
CA GLU A 117 12.55 19.00 38.80
C GLU A 117 11.37 18.67 37.87
N ASP A 118 10.25 19.38 37.99
CA ASP A 118 9.08 19.24 37.10
C ASP A 118 9.35 19.74 35.66
N GLU A 119 10.43 20.52 35.47
CA GLU A 119 10.92 20.99 34.16
C GLU A 119 11.92 20.00 33.55
N GLU A 120 11.99 18.77 34.06
CA GLU A 120 12.65 17.66 33.39
C GLU A 120 11.83 17.30 32.14
N GLU A 121 12.09 18.05 31.07
CA GLU A 121 11.51 17.77 29.76
C GLU A 121 11.82 16.33 29.40
N ALA A 122 10.75 15.56 29.21
CA ALA A 122 10.81 14.17 28.81
C ALA A 122 11.89 14.01 27.73
N PRO A 123 12.78 13.00 27.86
CA PRO A 123 13.80 12.75 26.85
C PRO A 123 13.15 12.75 25.47
N LEU A 124 13.91 13.14 24.43
CA LEU A 124 13.45 12.93 23.06
C LEU A 124 12.88 11.51 22.99
N PRO A 125 11.66 11.30 22.45
CA PRO A 125 11.13 9.96 22.33
C PRO A 125 12.19 9.15 21.62
N LEU A 126 12.85 8.27 22.36
CA LEU A 126 13.77 7.33 21.77
C LEU A 126 12.91 6.57 20.77
N LEU A 127 13.42 6.35 19.54
CA LEU A 127 12.94 5.27 18.68
C LEU A 127 12.62 4.12 19.63
N PRO A 128 11.38 3.60 19.67
CA PRO A 128 10.94 2.77 20.78
C PRO A 128 11.88 1.57 20.94
N LEU A 129 12.87 1.73 21.81
CA LEU A 129 13.91 0.77 22.08
C LEU A 129 13.29 -0.16 23.10
N GLY A 130 12.92 -1.35 22.65
CA GLY A 130 12.23 -2.34 23.46
C GLY A 130 10.72 -2.47 23.21
N LEU A 131 10.14 -1.78 22.22
CA LEU A 131 8.89 -2.29 21.62
C LEU A 131 9.24 -3.45 20.69
N ASP A 132 9.77 -4.52 21.28
CA ASP A 132 9.83 -5.81 20.64
C ASP A 132 8.43 -6.43 20.70
N PHE A 133 7.55 -5.95 19.80
CA PHE A 133 6.25 -6.58 19.58
C PHE A 133 6.39 -8.04 19.13
N SER A 134 7.60 -8.49 18.79
CA SER A 134 7.93 -9.81 18.28
C SER A 134 7.94 -10.91 19.35
N THR A 135 8.21 -10.63 20.62
CA THR A 135 8.55 -11.68 21.61
C THR A 135 7.61 -12.90 21.71
N PRO A 136 6.26 -12.81 21.65
CA PRO A 136 5.43 -14.02 21.72
C PRO A 136 5.34 -14.80 20.39
N TRP A 137 5.51 -14.14 19.24
CA TRP A 137 5.31 -14.75 17.93
C TRP A 137 6.57 -14.78 17.06
N HIS A 138 7.72 -14.27 17.53
CA HIS A 138 8.95 -14.17 16.76
C HIS A 138 9.39 -15.54 16.28
N ASN A 139 9.47 -16.51 17.19
CA ASN A 139 9.84 -17.88 16.85
C ASN A 139 8.84 -18.51 15.87
N SER A 140 7.54 -18.29 16.09
CA SER A 140 6.49 -18.76 15.17
C SER A 140 6.60 -18.11 13.79
N PHE A 141 6.91 -16.81 13.72
CA PHE A 141 7.13 -16.07 12.48
C PHE A 141 8.38 -16.55 11.75
N ILE A 142 9.50 -16.72 12.45
CA ILE A 142 10.74 -17.25 11.86
C ILE A 142 10.53 -18.67 11.35
N GLN A 143 9.82 -19.51 12.12
CA GLN A 143 9.47 -20.87 11.69
C GLN A 143 8.59 -20.85 10.44
N ALA A 144 7.51 -20.06 10.43
CA ALA A 144 6.62 -19.92 9.29
C ALA A 144 7.37 -19.37 8.06
N LYS A 145 8.21 -18.34 8.25
CA LYS A 145 9.05 -17.77 7.20
C LYS A 145 10.00 -18.81 6.60
N ASN A 146 10.66 -19.61 7.45
CA ASN A 146 11.57 -20.65 6.99
C ASN A 146 10.82 -21.76 6.22
N GLN A 147 9.62 -22.14 6.69
CA GLN A 147 8.75 -23.09 5.97
C GLN A 147 8.29 -22.53 4.61
N MET A 148 7.91 -21.25 4.55
CA MET A 148 7.55 -20.60 3.29
C MET A 148 8.75 -20.53 2.34
N LEU A 149 9.94 -20.21 2.84
CA LEU A 149 11.16 -20.18 2.02
C LEU A 149 11.54 -21.57 1.49
N SER A 150 11.39 -22.62 2.30
CA SER A 150 11.77 -23.98 1.89
C SER A 150 10.79 -24.62 0.92
N ASN A 151 9.51 -24.24 0.97
CA ASN A 151 8.44 -24.96 0.25
C ASN A 151 7.87 -24.18 -0.94
N LEU A 152 7.85 -22.85 -0.87
CA LEU A 152 7.06 -22.02 -1.78
C LEU A 152 7.90 -21.48 -2.96
N HIS A 153 9.23 -21.67 -2.92
CA HIS A 153 10.20 -21.36 -3.99
C HIS A 153 10.04 -19.98 -4.66
N ILE A 154 9.42 -19.00 -3.98
CA ILE A 154 8.98 -17.71 -4.54
C ILE A 154 10.15 -16.90 -5.09
N LEU A 155 11.32 -17.02 -4.45
CA LEU A 155 12.53 -16.28 -4.81
C LEU A 155 13.32 -16.93 -5.95
N HIS A 156 12.87 -18.08 -6.47
CA HIS A 156 13.57 -18.78 -7.53
C HIS A 156 13.53 -17.96 -8.84
N PRO A 157 14.66 -17.79 -9.55
CA PRO A 157 14.72 -17.00 -10.78
C PRO A 157 13.72 -17.43 -11.87
N THR A 158 13.44 -18.73 -11.95
CA THR A 158 12.42 -19.28 -12.87
C THR A 158 11.01 -18.82 -12.53
N MET A 159 10.64 -18.75 -11.23
CA MET A 159 9.32 -18.25 -10.80
C MET A 159 9.15 -16.78 -11.13
N LYS A 160 10.21 -15.98 -10.93
CA LYS A 160 10.23 -14.57 -11.33
C LYS A 160 10.03 -14.42 -12.84
N THR A 161 10.80 -15.15 -13.65
CA THR A 161 10.70 -15.08 -15.11
C THR A 161 9.30 -15.51 -15.60
N LEU A 162 8.73 -16.55 -15.00
CA LEU A 162 7.36 -17.00 -15.28
C LEU A 162 6.32 -15.92 -14.91
N LEU A 163 6.51 -15.24 -13.77
CA LEU A 163 5.67 -14.12 -13.38
C LEU A 163 5.75 -12.98 -14.42
N ASP A 164 6.96 -12.62 -14.84
CA ASP A 164 7.20 -11.58 -15.85
C ASP A 164 6.53 -11.91 -17.20
N PHE A 165 6.53 -13.18 -17.62
CA PHE A 165 5.83 -13.62 -18.83
C PHE A 165 4.33 -13.38 -18.76
N GLY A 166 3.70 -13.71 -17.63
CA GLY A 166 2.27 -13.47 -17.43
C GLY A 166 1.96 -11.98 -17.33
N CYS A 167 2.78 -11.17 -16.64
CA CYS A 167 2.61 -9.72 -16.60
C CYS A 167 2.70 -9.10 -18.01
N ALA A 168 3.69 -9.51 -18.80
CA ALA A 168 3.86 -9.03 -20.17
C ALA A 168 2.71 -9.47 -21.10
N ALA A 169 2.23 -10.71 -20.96
CA ALA A 169 1.16 -11.25 -21.81
C ALA A 169 -0.23 -10.73 -21.42
N PHE A 170 -0.52 -10.56 -20.13
CA PHE A 170 -1.87 -10.34 -19.61
C PHE A 170 -2.14 -8.92 -19.09
N SER A 171 -1.13 -8.04 -19.03
CA SER A 171 -1.32 -6.66 -18.53
C SER A 171 -2.40 -5.88 -19.28
N THR A 172 -2.42 -5.92 -20.61
CA THR A 172 -3.39 -5.21 -21.45
C THR A 172 -4.35 -6.15 -22.20
N PHE A 173 -4.29 -7.44 -21.91
CA PHE A 173 -5.08 -8.45 -22.60
C PHE A 173 -6.37 -8.75 -21.85
N TYR A 174 -7.47 -8.84 -22.58
CA TYR A 174 -8.77 -9.31 -22.11
C TYR A 174 -9.20 -10.48 -22.99
N ILE A 175 -9.92 -11.45 -22.41
CA ILE A 175 -10.45 -12.60 -23.17
C ILE A 175 -11.49 -12.12 -24.19
N VAL A 176 -12.29 -11.11 -23.81
CA VAL A 176 -13.29 -10.49 -24.66
C VAL A 176 -13.09 -8.98 -24.62
N ASP A 177 -13.07 -8.33 -25.79
CA ASP A 177 -13.02 -6.88 -25.91
C ASP A 177 -14.43 -6.28 -25.98
N PHE A 178 -14.86 -5.75 -24.85
CA PHE A 178 -16.17 -5.13 -24.69
C PHE A 178 -16.27 -3.71 -25.24
N SER A 179 -15.15 -3.04 -25.52
CA SER A 179 -15.16 -1.66 -26.04
C SER A 179 -15.85 -1.57 -27.42
N SER A 180 -15.79 -2.67 -28.17
CA SER A 180 -16.39 -2.80 -29.50
C SER A 180 -17.91 -2.96 -29.49
N PHE A 181 -18.54 -3.27 -28.34
CA PHE A 181 -19.96 -3.63 -28.29
C PHE A 181 -20.87 -2.44 -28.62
N ARG A 182 -20.55 -1.24 -28.13
CA ARG A 182 -21.29 -0.03 -28.50
C ARG A 182 -21.09 0.37 -29.96
N LEU A 183 -19.90 0.15 -30.52
CA LEU A 183 -19.58 0.51 -31.90
C LEU A 183 -20.36 -0.34 -32.93
N LYS A 184 -20.73 -1.57 -32.56
CA LYS A 184 -21.51 -2.48 -33.41
C LYS A 184 -23.01 -2.12 -33.48
N GLY A 185 -23.49 -1.20 -32.64
CA GLY A 185 -24.91 -0.84 -32.58
C GLY A 185 -25.74 -1.83 -31.75
N PRO A 186 -27.08 -1.85 -31.92
CA PRO A 186 -27.94 -2.84 -31.28
C PRO A 186 -27.55 -4.26 -31.71
N VAL A 187 -27.30 -5.13 -30.73
CA VAL A 187 -26.83 -6.50 -30.95
C VAL A 187 -27.93 -7.49 -30.58
N ASP A 188 -28.08 -8.54 -31.39
CA ASP A 188 -28.94 -9.67 -31.07
C ASP A 188 -28.27 -10.59 -30.03
N CYS A 189 -29.07 -11.19 -29.14
CA CYS A 189 -28.58 -12.05 -28.07
C CYS A 189 -27.78 -13.25 -28.59
N GLU A 190 -28.23 -13.93 -29.63
CA GLU A 190 -27.54 -15.12 -30.17
C GLU A 190 -26.26 -14.74 -30.89
N SER A 191 -26.28 -13.62 -31.62
CA SER A 191 -25.07 -13.07 -32.23
C SER A 191 -24.01 -12.71 -31.17
N LEU A 192 -24.42 -12.11 -30.05
CA LEU A 192 -23.54 -11.76 -28.95
C LEU A 192 -22.94 -12.99 -28.26
N LYS A 193 -23.76 -14.01 -27.96
CA LYS A 193 -23.30 -15.29 -27.39
C LYS A 193 -22.26 -15.96 -28.30
N THR A 194 -22.49 -15.92 -29.61
CA THR A 194 -21.59 -16.48 -30.62
C THR A 194 -20.27 -15.71 -30.69
N ASP A 195 -20.33 -14.38 -30.75
CA ASP A 195 -19.16 -13.50 -30.77
C ASP A 195 -18.27 -13.66 -29.54
N VAL A 196 -18.89 -13.73 -28.35
CA VAL A 196 -18.19 -13.99 -27.08
C VAL A 196 -17.55 -15.36 -27.11
N SER A 197 -18.28 -16.39 -27.53
CA SER A 197 -17.75 -17.76 -27.60
C SER A 197 -16.55 -17.87 -28.54
N LEU A 198 -16.63 -17.22 -29.70
CA LEU A 198 -15.53 -17.15 -30.66
C LEU A 198 -14.33 -16.38 -30.10
N SER A 199 -14.58 -15.29 -29.38
CA SER A 199 -13.52 -14.50 -28.73
C SER A 199 -12.80 -15.31 -27.66
N CYS A 200 -13.54 -16.06 -26.84
CA CYS A 200 -12.98 -17.00 -25.86
C CYS A 200 -12.07 -18.03 -26.54
N SER A 201 -12.53 -18.70 -27.60
CA SER A 201 -11.71 -19.71 -28.30
C SER A 201 -10.46 -19.11 -28.95
N LYS A 202 -10.56 -17.91 -29.55
CA LYS A 202 -9.40 -17.18 -30.09
C LYS A 202 -8.41 -16.79 -28.99
N ALA A 203 -8.92 -16.38 -27.83
CA ALA A 203 -8.10 -16.03 -26.69
C ALA A 203 -7.36 -17.26 -26.14
N GLU A 204 -8.04 -18.40 -26.01
CA GLU A 204 -7.42 -19.68 -25.61
C GLU A 204 -6.29 -20.09 -26.55
N GLU A 205 -6.55 -20.08 -27.87
CA GLU A 205 -5.54 -20.40 -28.88
C GLU A 205 -4.35 -19.44 -28.79
N LYS A 206 -4.60 -18.14 -28.65
CA LYS A 206 -3.54 -17.14 -28.50
C LYS A 206 -2.71 -17.37 -27.24
N ILE A 207 -3.33 -17.67 -26.11
CA ILE A 207 -2.63 -17.96 -24.85
C ILE A 207 -1.77 -19.21 -25.00
N LEU A 208 -2.31 -20.27 -25.62
CA LEU A 208 -1.61 -21.53 -25.84
C LEU A 208 -0.40 -21.37 -26.78
N ASN A 209 -0.56 -20.58 -27.84
CA ASN A 209 0.48 -20.39 -28.87
C ASN A 209 1.52 -19.34 -28.51
N THR A 210 1.26 -18.48 -27.52
CA THR A 210 2.19 -17.41 -27.12
C THR A 210 2.72 -17.61 -25.70
N TRP A 211 1.91 -17.30 -24.68
CA TRP A 211 2.32 -17.37 -23.30
C TRP A 211 2.72 -18.78 -22.90
N TYR A 212 1.91 -19.80 -23.19
CA TYR A 212 2.21 -21.18 -22.80
C TYR A 212 3.44 -21.74 -23.52
N GLN A 213 3.65 -21.43 -24.81
CA GLN A 213 4.89 -21.79 -25.51
C GLN A 213 6.13 -21.18 -24.85
N ARG A 214 6.05 -19.93 -24.37
CA ARG A 214 7.16 -19.31 -23.63
C ARG A 214 7.40 -20.00 -22.29
N VAL A 215 6.34 -20.41 -21.59
CA VAL A 215 6.45 -21.22 -20.37
C VAL A 215 7.15 -22.55 -20.67
N ILE A 216 6.74 -23.30 -21.70
CA ILE A 216 7.41 -24.54 -22.11
C ILE A 216 8.88 -24.28 -22.41
N SER A 217 9.18 -23.22 -23.17
CA SER A 217 10.57 -22.89 -23.54
C SER A 217 11.44 -22.58 -22.32
N LEU A 218 10.86 -22.03 -21.24
CA LEU A 218 11.57 -21.75 -20.00
C LEU A 218 11.93 -23.04 -19.27
N PHE A 219 10.99 -23.98 -19.16
CA PHE A 219 11.22 -25.26 -18.46
C PHE A 219 11.98 -26.30 -19.29
N THR A 220 12.15 -26.06 -20.58
CA THR A 220 12.99 -26.91 -21.46
C THR A 220 14.48 -26.58 -21.31
N GLN A 221 14.84 -25.43 -20.74
CA GLN A 221 16.23 -25.03 -20.54
C GLN A 221 16.84 -25.74 -19.31
N GLU A 222 18.10 -26.17 -19.40
CA GLU A 222 18.83 -26.83 -18.28
C GLU A 222 18.93 -25.98 -17.01
N ASN A 223 18.79 -24.66 -17.13
CA ASN A 223 18.84 -23.71 -16.02
C ASN A 223 17.52 -23.61 -15.22
N ALA A 224 16.43 -24.21 -15.69
CA ALA A 224 15.09 -24.01 -15.11
C ALA A 224 14.96 -24.56 -13.68
N LEU A 225 15.71 -25.61 -13.38
CA LEU A 225 15.78 -26.29 -12.07
C LEU A 225 17.11 -26.04 -11.36
N LYS A 226 17.88 -25.03 -11.79
CA LYS A 226 19.17 -24.72 -11.17
C LYS A 226 18.95 -24.40 -9.68
N ASP A 227 19.65 -25.11 -8.80
CA ASP A 227 19.56 -25.01 -7.33
C ASP A 227 18.30 -25.64 -6.69
N VAL A 228 17.45 -26.33 -7.47
CA VAL A 228 16.35 -27.15 -6.94
C VAL A 228 16.88 -28.55 -6.62
N LYS A 229 16.69 -29.00 -5.37
CA LYS A 229 17.07 -30.36 -4.97
C LYS A 229 16.12 -31.38 -5.58
N LEU A 230 16.63 -32.59 -5.86
CA LEU A 230 15.87 -33.69 -6.47
C LEU A 230 14.60 -34.08 -5.68
N ASP A 231 14.63 -33.96 -4.36
CA ASP A 231 13.50 -34.24 -3.45
C ASP A 231 12.44 -33.11 -3.42
N GLN A 232 12.75 -31.93 -3.98
CA GLN A 232 11.86 -30.77 -4.00
C GLN A 232 11.30 -30.44 -5.39
N VAL A 233 11.57 -31.28 -6.39
CA VAL A 233 11.10 -31.08 -7.77
C VAL A 233 9.57 -31.09 -7.85
N ASP A 234 8.89 -32.01 -7.16
CA ASP A 234 7.42 -32.07 -7.17
C ASP A 234 6.78 -30.85 -6.47
N PRO A 235 7.18 -30.45 -5.24
CA PRO A 235 6.75 -29.18 -4.65
C PRO A 235 7.00 -27.96 -5.55
N PHE A 236 8.12 -27.94 -6.25
CA PHE A 236 8.47 -26.86 -7.16
C PHE A 236 7.48 -26.77 -8.33
N TYR A 237 7.18 -27.87 -9.02
CA TYR A 237 6.20 -27.86 -10.11
C TYR A 237 4.76 -27.60 -9.63
N ASN A 238 4.42 -27.99 -8.41
CA ASN A 238 3.15 -27.57 -7.79
C ASN A 238 3.08 -26.05 -7.63
N CYS A 239 4.18 -25.41 -7.21
CA CYS A 239 4.27 -23.94 -7.15
C CYS A 239 4.15 -23.30 -8.54
N VAL A 240 4.77 -23.90 -9.56
CA VAL A 240 4.66 -23.44 -10.97
C VAL A 240 3.19 -23.50 -11.42
N SER A 241 2.53 -24.64 -11.20
CA SER A 241 1.12 -24.84 -11.53
C SER A 241 0.22 -23.83 -10.81
N MET A 242 0.47 -23.55 -9.54
CA MET A 242 -0.26 -22.54 -8.78
C MET A 242 -0.02 -21.13 -9.29
N LEU A 243 1.22 -20.76 -9.64
CA LEU A 243 1.52 -19.45 -10.20
C LEU A 243 0.81 -19.25 -11.55
N MET A 244 0.90 -20.24 -12.44
CA MET A 244 0.20 -20.24 -13.73
C MET A 244 -1.32 -20.12 -13.52
N SER A 245 -1.89 -20.93 -12.62
CA SER A 245 -3.31 -20.90 -12.29
C SER A 245 -3.76 -19.53 -11.78
N ASN A 246 -2.97 -18.90 -10.91
CA ASN A 246 -3.29 -17.58 -10.38
C ASN A 246 -3.27 -16.50 -11.46
N GLN A 247 -2.32 -16.56 -12.40
CA GLN A 247 -2.26 -15.62 -13.53
C GLN A 247 -3.49 -15.74 -14.44
N LEU A 248 -3.93 -16.97 -14.75
CA LEU A 248 -5.13 -17.19 -15.56
C LEU A 248 -6.41 -16.80 -14.83
N LYS A 249 -6.53 -17.13 -13.54
CA LYS A 249 -7.67 -16.70 -12.70
C LYS A 249 -7.78 -15.19 -12.61
N GLU A 250 -6.65 -14.50 -12.49
CA GLU A 250 -6.61 -13.03 -12.46
C GLU A 250 -7.06 -12.43 -13.81
N LEU A 251 -6.66 -13.03 -14.93
CA LEU A 251 -7.15 -12.64 -16.26
C LEU A 251 -8.67 -12.82 -16.40
N LEU A 252 -9.19 -13.97 -15.94
CA LEU A 252 -10.63 -14.26 -15.92
C LEU A 252 -11.39 -13.24 -15.08
N ARG A 253 -10.94 -13.02 -13.83
CA ARG A 253 -11.52 -12.05 -12.89
C ARG A 253 -11.58 -10.66 -13.51
N ARG A 254 -10.47 -10.16 -14.06
CA ARG A 254 -10.39 -8.84 -14.71
C ARG A 254 -11.31 -8.72 -15.91
N THR A 255 -11.47 -9.78 -16.69
CA THR A 255 -12.40 -9.79 -17.84
C THR A 255 -13.85 -9.72 -17.37
N VAL A 256 -14.24 -10.50 -16.36
CA VAL A 256 -15.60 -10.44 -15.79
C VAL A 256 -15.87 -9.08 -15.16
N GLU A 257 -14.92 -8.52 -14.41
CA GLU A 257 -15.05 -7.18 -13.84
C GLU A 257 -15.20 -6.10 -14.92
N ALA A 258 -14.46 -6.21 -16.02
CA ALA A 258 -14.61 -5.31 -17.16
C ALA A 258 -16.01 -5.39 -17.77
N PHE A 259 -16.59 -6.60 -17.87
CA PHE A 259 -17.97 -6.79 -18.34
C PHE A 259 -19.00 -6.18 -17.38
N VAL A 260 -18.88 -6.45 -16.08
CA VAL A 260 -19.81 -5.93 -15.05
C VAL A 260 -19.77 -4.41 -15.00
N LYS A 261 -18.60 -3.80 -15.16
CA LYS A 261 -18.44 -2.33 -15.22
C LYS A 261 -19.22 -1.66 -16.35
N LEU A 262 -19.55 -2.39 -17.43
CA LEU A 262 -20.39 -1.82 -18.50
C LEU A 262 -21.80 -1.48 -18.01
N PHE A 263 -22.26 -2.12 -16.93
CA PHE A 263 -23.58 -1.95 -16.35
C PHE A 263 -23.61 -0.92 -15.21
N ASP A 264 -22.56 -0.11 -15.06
CA ASP A 264 -22.53 0.98 -14.08
C ASP A 264 -23.62 2.03 -14.38
N PRO A 265 -24.54 2.31 -13.44
CA PRO A 265 -25.61 3.30 -13.66
C PRO A 265 -25.09 4.72 -13.92
N GLU A 266 -23.88 5.04 -13.45
CA GLU A 266 -23.23 6.35 -13.62
C GLU A 266 -22.56 6.52 -14.98
N ASP A 267 -22.10 5.43 -15.62
CA ASP A 267 -21.48 5.45 -16.96
C ASP A 267 -22.34 4.75 -18.02
N ARG A 268 -23.36 5.47 -18.50
CA ARG A 268 -24.30 4.96 -19.51
C ARG A 268 -23.72 4.89 -20.92
N ASN A 269 -22.55 5.47 -21.16
CA ASN A 269 -21.95 5.51 -22.49
C ASN A 269 -21.46 4.12 -22.92
N CYS A 270 -21.02 3.30 -21.95
CA CYS A 270 -20.40 2.00 -22.18
C CYS A 270 -21.36 0.80 -22.12
N LEU A 271 -22.62 1.01 -21.73
CA LEU A 271 -23.64 -0.05 -21.67
C LEU A 271 -23.72 -0.83 -23.00
N PRO A 272 -24.14 -2.10 -23.05
CA PRO A 272 -24.49 -2.76 -24.32
C PRO A 272 -25.87 -2.29 -24.83
N LEU A 273 -26.09 -2.27 -26.15
CA LEU A 273 -27.43 -2.09 -26.73
C LEU A 273 -27.93 -3.45 -27.22
N PHE A 274 -29.09 -3.87 -26.74
CA PHE A 274 -29.75 -5.09 -27.21
C PHE A 274 -30.84 -4.73 -28.21
N GLN A 275 -30.89 -5.47 -29.32
CA GLN A 275 -32.02 -5.40 -30.25
C GLN A 275 -33.23 -6.10 -29.61
N MET A 276 -34.36 -5.40 -29.56
CA MET A 276 -35.63 -5.95 -29.11
C MET A 276 -36.72 -5.58 -30.12
N GLU A 277 -37.60 -6.52 -30.40
CA GLU A 277 -38.73 -6.41 -31.29
C GLU A 277 -40.02 -6.51 -30.47
N LEU A 278 -41.04 -5.76 -30.86
CA LEU A 278 -42.36 -5.85 -30.26
C LEU A 278 -43.21 -6.76 -31.14
N THR A 279 -43.53 -7.95 -30.65
CA THR A 279 -44.36 -8.93 -31.34
C THR A 279 -45.77 -8.92 -30.77
N LEU A 280 -46.76 -9.24 -31.62
CA LEU A 280 -48.14 -9.43 -31.20
C LEU A 280 -48.44 -10.92 -31.27
N ASP A 281 -48.48 -11.59 -30.13
CA ASP A 281 -48.81 -13.01 -30.02
C ASP A 281 -50.11 -13.18 -29.22
N GLU A 282 -51.02 -14.02 -29.71
CA GLU A 282 -52.34 -14.27 -29.10
C GLU A 282 -53.07 -13.00 -28.55
N ASN A 283 -53.07 -11.91 -29.30
CA ASN A 283 -53.66 -10.61 -28.91
C ASN A 283 -52.97 -9.88 -27.72
N LYS A 284 -51.75 -10.28 -27.36
CA LYS A 284 -50.88 -9.61 -26.39
C LYS A 284 -49.63 -9.07 -27.07
N MET A 285 -49.28 -7.82 -26.76
CA MET A 285 -48.02 -7.23 -27.19
C MET A 285 -46.92 -7.68 -26.23
N GLU A 286 -45.91 -8.38 -26.75
CA GLU A 286 -44.80 -8.90 -25.98
C GLU A 286 -43.47 -8.48 -26.63
N PHE A 287 -42.42 -8.38 -25.83
CA PHE A 287 -41.09 -8.09 -26.34
C PHE A 287 -40.35 -9.39 -26.65
N TYR A 288 -39.70 -9.44 -27.81
CA TYR A 288 -38.81 -10.50 -28.22
C TYR A 288 -37.41 -9.94 -28.53
N PRO A 289 -36.33 -10.45 -27.92
CA PRO A 289 -36.30 -11.41 -26.82
C PRO A 289 -37.00 -10.88 -25.55
N SER A 290 -37.47 -11.79 -24.70
CA SER A 290 -38.05 -11.41 -23.41
C SER A 290 -36.97 -10.90 -22.45
N PHE A 291 -37.38 -10.26 -21.35
CA PHE A 291 -36.43 -9.85 -20.31
C PHE A 291 -35.65 -11.03 -19.70
N GLN A 292 -36.29 -12.19 -19.60
CA GLN A 292 -35.64 -13.40 -19.11
C GLN A 292 -34.57 -13.89 -20.09
N ASP A 293 -34.86 -13.87 -21.40
CA ASP A 293 -33.88 -14.27 -22.42
C ASP A 293 -32.64 -13.34 -22.42
N LEU A 294 -32.85 -12.04 -22.13
CA LEU A 294 -31.77 -11.07 -21.96
C LEU A 294 -30.92 -11.37 -20.72
N GLU A 295 -31.55 -11.68 -19.59
CA GLU A 295 -30.85 -12.07 -18.36
C GLU A 295 -30.04 -13.34 -18.58
N GLU A 296 -30.63 -14.35 -19.22
CA GLU A 296 -29.95 -15.60 -19.58
C GLU A 296 -28.77 -15.36 -20.54
N ALA A 297 -28.90 -14.43 -21.49
CA ALA A 297 -27.80 -14.05 -22.37
C ALA A 297 -26.64 -13.38 -21.61
N ILE A 298 -26.94 -12.49 -20.66
CA ILE A 298 -25.92 -11.85 -19.82
C ILE A 298 -25.23 -12.88 -18.92
N LEU A 299 -26.00 -13.76 -18.27
CA LEU A 299 -25.45 -14.84 -17.45
C LEU A 299 -24.62 -15.83 -18.26
N PHE A 300 -25.05 -16.13 -19.49
CA PHE A 300 -24.30 -16.97 -20.41
C PHE A 300 -22.90 -16.38 -20.68
N ILE A 301 -22.78 -15.07 -20.88
CA ILE A 301 -21.48 -14.42 -21.14
C ILE A 301 -20.53 -14.61 -19.96
N VAL A 302 -21.02 -14.36 -18.73
CA VAL A 302 -20.20 -14.53 -17.51
C VAL A 302 -19.79 -16.00 -17.34
N ASN A 303 -20.72 -16.93 -17.51
CA ASN A 303 -20.44 -18.36 -17.44
C ASN A 303 -19.45 -18.82 -18.51
N ARG A 304 -19.61 -18.33 -19.74
CA ARG A 304 -18.74 -18.68 -20.86
C ARG A 304 -17.32 -18.20 -20.62
N ILE A 305 -17.15 -16.97 -20.12
CA ILE A 305 -15.83 -16.46 -19.71
C ILE A 305 -15.27 -17.32 -18.58
N GLY A 306 -16.06 -17.64 -17.55
CA GLY A 306 -15.62 -18.47 -16.42
C GLY A 306 -15.19 -19.90 -16.80
N GLN A 307 -15.78 -20.47 -17.85
CA GLN A 307 -15.42 -21.78 -18.42
C GLN A 307 -14.25 -21.71 -19.41
N THR A 308 -13.79 -20.51 -19.78
CA THR A 308 -12.66 -20.35 -20.69
C THR A 308 -11.38 -20.75 -19.96
N LEU A 309 -10.50 -21.53 -20.62
CA LEU A 309 -9.25 -22.07 -20.06
C LEU A 309 -9.41 -23.09 -18.90
N GLN A 310 -10.61 -23.67 -18.72
CA GLN A 310 -10.85 -24.85 -17.86
C GLN A 310 -10.66 -26.14 -18.65
#